data_AF-A0A5K1GS36-F1
#
_entry.id   AF-A0A5K1GS36-F1
#
_cell.length_a   1.000
_cell.length_b   1.000
_cell.length_c   1.000
_cell.angle_alpha   90.00
_cell.angle_beta   90.00
_cell.angle_gamma   90.00
#
_symmetry.space_group_name_H-M   'P 1'
#
loop_
_entity.id
_entity.type
_entity.pdbx_description
1 polymer ?
#
loop_
_entity_poly.entity_id
_entity_poly.type
_entity_poly.pdbx_seq_one_letter_code
_entity_poly.pdbx_strand_id
1 'polypeptide(L)' 'DGDLFMTGSNEYGQLGIGSRESQLLPARVSALDIYRITHVACGQAHTVAVT' A
#
# COMPACT_ATOMS: atom_id res chain seq x y z
N ASP A 1 10.91 -1.73 -10.63
CA ASP A 1 10.65 -0.34 -11.04
C ASP A 1 10.31 0.62 -9.90
N GLY A 2 10.00 0.12 -8.70
CA GLY A 2 9.67 0.97 -7.54
C GLY A 2 8.17 1.20 -7.37
N ASP A 3 7.35 0.59 -8.23
CA ASP A 3 5.90 0.53 -8.07
C ASP A 3 5.49 -0.24 -6.81
N LEU A 4 4.46 0.25 -6.13
CA LEU A 4 3.91 -0.38 -4.93
C LEU A 4 2.55 -1.04 -5.21
N PHE A 5 2.45 -2.31 -4.87
CA PHE A 5 1.20 -3.08 -4.86
C PHE A 5 0.98 -3.66 -3.47
N MET A 6 -0.25 -3.57 -2.97
CA MET A 6 -0.61 -4.02 -1.62
C MET A 6 -1.85 -4.94 -1.66
N THR A 7 -1.93 -5.88 -0.73
CA THR A 7 -3.04 -6.84 -0.61
C THR A 7 -3.26 -7.18 0.86
N GLY A 8 -4.44 -7.73 1.19
CA GLY A 8 -4.80 -8.16 2.53
C GLY A 8 -5.85 -7.28 3.21
N SER A 9 -5.82 -7.26 4.55
CA SER A 9 -6.76 -6.48 5.36
C SER A 9 -6.54 -4.99 5.15
N ASN A 10 -7.64 -4.25 4.99
CA ASN A 10 -7.64 -2.82 4.78
C ASN A 10 -8.64 -2.07 5.66
N GLU A 11 -9.06 -2.67 6.78
CA GLU A 11 -10.09 -2.11 7.68
C GLU A 11 -9.79 -0.67 8.12
N TYR A 12 -8.50 -0.34 8.26
CA TYR A 12 -8.03 0.98 8.68
C TYR A 12 -7.47 1.83 7.53
N GLY A 13 -7.53 1.33 6.29
CA GLY A 13 -6.95 2.01 5.13
C GLY A 13 -5.45 1.77 4.96
N GLN A 14 -4.87 0.78 5.66
CA GLN A 14 -3.43 0.52 5.64
C GLN A 14 -2.87 0.14 4.26
N LEU A 15 -3.71 -0.25 3.30
CA LEU A 15 -3.31 -0.50 1.92
C LEU A 15 -3.04 0.78 1.11
N GLY A 16 -3.49 1.95 1.57
CA GLY A 16 -3.21 3.22 0.90
C GLY A 16 -3.87 3.39 -0.48
N ILE A 17 -4.81 2.53 -0.85
CA ILE A 17 -5.46 2.53 -2.18
C ILE A 17 -6.67 3.47 -2.30
N GLY A 18 -6.85 4.41 -1.35
CA GLY A 18 -7.98 5.34 -1.35
C GLY A 18 -9.33 4.73 -0.92
N SER A 19 -9.36 3.47 -0.48
CA SER A 19 -10.53 2.79 0.09
C SER A 19 -10.16 2.07 1.40
N ARG A 20 -11.17 1.55 2.10
CA ARG A 20 -11.00 0.65 3.27
C ARG A 20 -11.43 -0.79 2.96
N GLU A 21 -11.60 -1.11 1.68
CA GLU A 21 -11.97 -2.46 1.28
C GLU A 21 -10.74 -3.35 1.24
N SER A 22 -10.81 -4.48 1.95
CA SER A 22 -9.76 -5.50 1.91
C SER A 22 -9.60 -6.03 0.50
N GLN A 23 -8.35 -6.22 0.08
CA GLN A 23 -8.04 -6.71 -1.26
C GLN A 23 -7.58 -8.15 -1.18
N LEU A 24 -8.20 -9.04 -1.97
CA LEU A 24 -7.75 -10.43 -2.10
C LEU A 24 -6.56 -10.55 -3.06
N LEU A 25 -6.53 -9.68 -4.08
CA LEU A 25 -5.47 -9.63 -5.09
C LEU A 25 -4.66 -8.34 -4.92
N PRO A 26 -3.38 -8.33 -5.35
CA PRO A 26 -2.57 -7.12 -5.32
C PRO A 26 -3.24 -5.95 -6.04
N ALA A 27 -3.44 -4.85 -5.31
CA ALA A 27 -3.95 -3.60 -5.83
C ALA A 27 -2.81 -2.57 -5.89
N ARG A 28 -2.73 -1.82 -7.00
CA ARG A 28 -1.70 -0.80 -7.19
C ARG A 28 -2.00 0.42 -6.33
N VAL A 29 -0.98 0.92 -5.62
CA VAL A 29 -1.07 2.16 -4.85
C VAL A 29 -0.72 3.33 -5.77
N SER A 30 -1.64 3.67 -6.69
CA SER A 30 -1.41 4.65 -7.75
C SER A 30 -1.03 6.06 -7.24
N ALA A 31 -1.41 6.38 -5.99
CA ALA A 31 -1.01 7.63 -5.34
C ALA A 31 0.51 7.81 -5.19
N LEU A 32 1.29 6.72 -5.30
CA LEU A 32 2.74 6.73 -5.14
C LEU A 32 3.52 6.51 -6.45
N ASP A 33 2.85 6.45 -7.60
CA ASP A 33 3.48 6.18 -8.91
C ASP A 33 4.56 7.21 -9.31
N ILE A 34 4.54 8.41 -8.71
CA ILE A 34 5.55 9.45 -8.95
C ILE A 34 6.85 9.25 -8.14
N TYR A 35 6.87 8.27 -7.24
CA TYR A 35 8.01 7.96 -6.38
C TYR A 35 8.54 6.56 -6.67
N ARG A 36 9.84 6.36 -6.45
CA ARG A 36 10.46 5.05 -6.51
C ARG A 36 10.51 4.43 -5.12
N ILE A 37 9.58 3.54 -4.79
CA ILE A 37 9.58 2.93 -3.46
C ILE A 37 10.77 1.98 -3.30
N THR A 38 11.53 2.15 -2.22
CA THR A 38 12.72 1.35 -1.90
C THR A 38 12.48 0.40 -0.74
N HIS A 39 11.69 0.81 0.26
CA HIS A 39 11.40 0.01 1.45
C HIS A 39 9.95 0.21 1.89
N VAL A 40 9.38 -0.82 2.49
CA VAL A 40 8.04 -0.80 3.08
C VAL A 40 8.09 -1.51 4.44
N ALA A 41 7.44 -0.94 5.44
CA ALA A 41 7.24 -1.56 6.75
C ALA A 41 5.74 -1.56 7.09
N CYS A 42 5.24 -2.69 7.58
CA CYS A 42 3.84 -2.86 7.94
C CYS A 42 3.71 -3.06 9.45
N GLY A 43 2.89 -2.23 10.09
CA GLY A 43 2.37 -2.50 11.43
C GLY A 43 1.05 -3.28 11.36
N GLN A 44 0.40 -3.44 12.51
CA GLN A 44 -0.89 -4.15 12.58
C GLN A 44 -1.98 -3.47 11.72
N ALA A 45 -2.01 -2.13 11.71
CA ALA A 45 -3.09 -1.33 11.09
C ALA A 45 -2.56 -0.10 10.35
N HIS A 46 -1.27 -0.08 9.99
CA HIS A 46 -0.65 1.02 9.25
C HIS A 46 0.50 0.51 8.38
N THR A 47 0.84 1.29 7.36
CA THR A 47 1.97 1.01 6.46
C THR A 47 2.79 2.27 6.27
N VAL A 48 4.11 2.12 6.24
CA VAL A 48 5.07 3.20 5.95
C VAL A 48 5.92 2.79 4.75
N ALA A 49 6.11 3.72 3.81
CA ALA A 49 6.95 3.52 2.63
C ALA A 49 8.07 4.56 2.59
N VAL A 50 9.25 4.16 2.12
CA VAL A 50 10.41 5.03 1.90
C VAL A 50 10.67 5.14 0.39
N THR A 51 10.78 6.37 -0.08
CA THR A 51 11.00 6.76 -1.49
C THR A 51 12.47 7.09 -1.74
#